data_AF-A0A2N2D1Y3-F1
#
_entry.id   AF-A0A2N2D1Y3-F1
#
_cell.length_a   1.000
_cell.length_b   1.000
_cell.length_c   1.000
_cell.angle_alpha   90.00
_cell.angle_beta   90.00
_cell.angle_gamma   90.00
#
_symmetry.space_group_name_H-M   'P 1'
#
loop_
_entity.id
_entity.type
_entity.pdbx_description
1 polymer ?
#
loop_
_entity_poly.entity_id
_entity_poly.type
_entity_poly.pdbx_seq_one_letter_code
_entity_poly.pdbx_strand_id
1 'polypeptide(L)'
;MAELSTYFERKYTCPICQMIFTSLAVRSSKVYIGERESDFHTIYKGANPTHYSIIVCPACTYSASNTLFATPLPMNLVKGLSAALTQMPLEKPVDFSKERDLDTVLLSFKLAIRTAQLKKVAPGELAGLLLAAAWITREAGNSESESYYLEEALKHYLQAFQKSSSHVGNLNDVQAAYLIGELYLRNNNYSEAVNWFNIAIFHPNIKMYPAIEKLARDQWSLAREKAKNTPETVPSKDNKSELDNNVSIKTPEEVPPVAEAVTKSNSAPQRRNTMQMMVNLYPDQIEWLNQIVNRGYEASKKVISKDQIIRAIIDALMEKMDGDLPANFSNEKDLQAKLLELLESK
;
A
#
# COMPACT_ATOMS: atom_id res chain seq x y z
N MET A 1 31.89 11.43 11.95
CA MET A 1 30.82 10.40 11.97
C MET A 1 30.37 10.24 10.54
N ALA A 2 30.47 9.04 9.96
CA ALA A 2 30.01 8.82 8.59
C ALA A 2 28.48 9.00 8.55
N GLU A 3 27.99 9.98 7.79
CA GLU A 3 26.55 10.11 7.55
C GLU A 3 26.09 8.86 6.79
N LEU A 4 25.25 8.04 7.41
CA LEU A 4 24.63 6.91 6.71
C LEU A 4 23.80 7.46 5.53
N SER A 5 24.03 6.87 4.35
CA SER A 5 23.31 7.19 3.12
C SER A 5 21.80 6.99 3.29
N THR A 6 21.00 7.91 2.74
CA THR A 6 19.53 7.85 2.75
C THR A 6 19.00 6.60 2.06
N TYR A 7 19.73 6.13 1.06
CA TYR A 7 19.40 4.97 0.24
C TYR A 7 20.32 3.79 0.56
N PHE A 8 19.80 2.60 0.31
CA PHE A 8 20.58 1.35 0.29
C PHE A 8 20.19 0.53 -0.94
N GLU A 9 21.12 -0.27 -1.43
CA GLU A 9 20.87 -1.15 -2.57
C GLU A 9 20.21 -2.45 -2.09
N ARG A 10 19.21 -2.93 -2.85
CA ARG A 10 18.64 -4.27 -2.69
C ARG A 10 18.77 -5.02 -3.98
N LYS A 11 19.23 -6.27 -3.89
CA LYS A 11 19.32 -7.19 -5.03
C LYS A 11 17.96 -7.82 -5.32
N TYR A 12 17.62 -7.90 -6.60
CA TYR A 12 16.41 -8.51 -7.11
C TYR A 12 16.76 -9.47 -8.25
N THR A 13 16.01 -10.57 -8.31
CA THR A 13 16.05 -11.53 -9.43
C THR A 13 14.73 -11.45 -10.18
N CYS A 14 14.78 -11.18 -11.49
CA CYS A 14 13.57 -11.07 -12.29
C CYS A 14 12.91 -12.45 -12.50
N PRO A 15 11.62 -12.64 -12.15
CA PRO A 15 10.94 -13.92 -12.34
C PRO A 15 10.68 -14.28 -13.82
N ILE A 16 10.88 -13.33 -14.75
CA ILE A 16 10.63 -13.52 -16.19
C ILE A 16 11.91 -13.84 -16.95
N CYS A 17 12.92 -12.97 -16.86
CA CYS A 17 14.17 -13.13 -17.61
C CYS A 17 15.35 -13.63 -16.77
N GLN A 18 15.15 -13.85 -15.46
CA GLN A 18 16.18 -14.31 -14.51
C GLN A 18 17.40 -13.38 -14.37
N MET A 19 17.32 -12.16 -14.89
CA MET A 19 18.36 -11.16 -14.68
C MET A 19 18.42 -10.77 -13.21
N ILE A 20 19.63 -10.75 -12.66
CA ILE A 20 19.95 -10.24 -11.33
C ILE A 20 20.37 -8.78 -11.48
N PHE A 21 19.77 -7.90 -10.68
CA PHE A 21 20.07 -6.46 -10.69
C PHE A 21 19.84 -5.86 -9.31
N THR A 22 20.31 -4.62 -9.10
CA THR A 22 20.09 -3.87 -7.86
C THR A 22 19.11 -2.72 -8.10
N SER A 23 18.33 -2.39 -7.07
CA SER A 23 17.51 -1.18 -7.04
C SER A 23 17.68 -0.49 -5.69
N LEU A 24 17.65 0.84 -5.68
CA LEU A 24 17.65 1.59 -4.43
C LEU A 24 16.35 1.39 -3.66
N ALA A 25 16.48 1.37 -2.34
CA ALA A 25 15.41 1.44 -1.38
C ALA A 25 15.74 2.53 -0.33
N VAL A 26 14.70 3.17 0.20
CA VAL A 26 14.86 4.21 1.23
C VAL A 26 15.00 3.55 2.60
N ARG A 27 16.00 3.95 3.39
CA ARG A 27 16.19 3.45 4.76
C ARG A 27 15.06 3.93 5.68
N SER A 28 14.46 3.01 6.43
CA SER A 28 13.32 3.31 7.31
C SER A 28 13.64 4.40 8.35
N SER A 29 14.87 4.40 8.86
CA SER A 29 15.42 5.39 9.79
C SER A 29 15.50 6.83 9.25
N LYS A 30 15.42 7.02 7.94
CA LYS A 30 15.47 8.33 7.25
C LYS A 30 14.11 8.77 6.72
N VAL A 31 13.04 7.99 6.95
CA VAL A 31 11.69 8.30 6.52
C VAL A 31 10.97 9.12 7.59
N TYR A 32 10.60 10.35 7.24
CA TYR A 32 9.82 11.23 8.10
C TYR A 32 8.47 11.52 7.44
N ILE A 33 7.38 11.17 8.11
CA ILE A 33 6.02 11.49 7.62
C ILE A 33 5.77 12.98 7.88
N GLY A 34 5.43 13.72 6.83
CA GLY A 34 5.07 15.13 6.90
C GLY A 34 3.57 15.29 7.13
N GLU A 35 2.79 14.92 6.13
CA GLU A 35 1.33 15.07 6.12
C GLU A 35 0.69 13.85 5.47
N ARG A 36 -0.57 13.58 5.81
CA ARG A 36 -1.38 12.57 5.14
C ARG A 36 -2.63 13.24 4.60
N GLU A 37 -2.82 13.18 3.29
CA GLU A 37 -3.99 13.71 2.62
C GLU A 37 -5.21 12.79 2.79
N SER A 38 -6.38 13.34 2.45
CA SER A 38 -7.68 12.67 2.51
C SER A 38 -7.78 11.41 1.66
N ASP A 39 -7.07 11.34 0.53
CA ASP A 39 -7.05 10.16 -0.36
C ASP A 39 -6.01 9.10 0.05
N PHE A 40 -5.52 9.19 1.28
CA PHE A 40 -4.46 8.37 1.86
C PHE A 40 -3.06 8.59 1.28
N HIS A 41 -2.87 9.59 0.43
CA HIS A 41 -1.52 10.00 0.05
C HIS A 41 -0.72 10.44 1.28
N THR A 42 0.50 9.92 1.42
CA THR A 42 1.39 10.28 2.53
C THR A 42 2.56 11.08 1.97
N ILE A 43 2.62 12.35 2.34
CA ILE A 43 3.69 13.28 1.96
C ILE A 43 4.83 13.12 2.96
N TYR A 44 6.01 12.76 2.48
CA TYR A 44 7.20 12.56 3.30
C TYR A 44 8.11 13.79 3.29
N LYS A 45 8.79 14.06 4.40
CA LYS A 45 9.85 15.06 4.49
C LYS A 45 11.17 14.40 4.10
N GLY A 46 11.69 14.72 2.92
CA GLY A 46 12.92 14.13 2.37
C GLY A 46 12.64 13.01 1.37
N ALA A 47 13.38 11.91 1.45
CA ALA A 47 13.21 10.79 0.52
C ALA A 47 11.86 10.08 0.71
N ASN A 48 11.09 9.97 -0.37
CA ASN A 48 9.78 9.34 -0.37
C ASN A 48 9.90 7.84 -0.68
N PRO A 49 9.53 6.92 0.24
CA PRO A 49 9.56 5.48 -0.01
C PRO A 49 8.64 5.05 -1.17
N THR A 50 7.56 5.81 -1.43
CA THR A 50 6.61 5.53 -2.52
C THR A 50 7.28 5.55 -3.88
N HIS A 51 8.31 6.39 -4.07
CA HIS A 51 9.09 6.50 -5.32
C HIS A 51 9.84 5.21 -5.67
N TYR A 52 10.13 4.37 -4.68
CA TYR A 52 10.84 3.10 -4.81
C TYR A 52 9.95 1.89 -4.50
N SER A 53 8.64 2.09 -4.44
CA SER A 53 7.67 1.02 -4.17
C SER A 53 7.56 0.05 -5.36
N ILE A 54 7.79 0.53 -6.58
CA ILE A 54 7.79 -0.25 -7.81
C ILE A 54 9.22 -0.59 -8.24
N ILE A 55 9.45 -1.87 -8.47
CA ILE A 55 10.71 -2.42 -8.99
C ILE A 55 10.51 -2.73 -10.46
N VAL A 56 11.46 -2.29 -11.30
CA VAL A 56 11.44 -2.46 -12.75
C VAL A 56 12.67 -3.27 -13.16
N CYS A 57 12.47 -4.34 -13.92
CA CYS A 57 13.57 -5.08 -14.51
C CYS A 57 14.18 -4.30 -15.69
N PRO A 58 15.50 -4.04 -15.70
CA PRO A 58 16.14 -3.29 -16.79
C PRO A 58 16.17 -4.04 -18.13
N ALA A 59 16.11 -5.38 -18.13
CA ALA A 59 16.14 -6.18 -19.35
C ALA A 59 14.76 -6.34 -20.02
N CYS A 60 13.74 -6.73 -19.26
CA CYS A 60 12.44 -7.07 -19.83
C CYS A 60 11.33 -6.09 -19.44
N THR A 61 11.62 -5.01 -18.71
CA THR A 61 10.66 -3.99 -18.24
C THR A 61 9.54 -4.52 -17.34
N TYR A 62 9.64 -5.78 -16.89
CA TYR A 62 8.71 -6.34 -15.91
C TYR A 62 8.71 -5.49 -14.65
N SER A 63 7.52 -5.07 -14.22
CA SER A 63 7.36 -4.13 -13.13
C SER A 63 6.31 -4.61 -12.14
N ALA A 64 6.66 -4.60 -10.86
CA ALA A 64 5.78 -5.01 -9.77
C ALA A 64 6.17 -4.28 -8.48
N SER A 65 5.30 -4.34 -7.46
CA SER A 65 5.64 -3.83 -6.14
C SER A 65 6.84 -4.58 -5.55
N ASN A 66 7.61 -3.90 -4.71
CA ASN A 66 8.77 -4.46 -4.01
C ASN A 66 8.46 -5.76 -3.24
N THR A 67 7.23 -5.93 -2.76
CA THR A 67 6.75 -7.13 -2.06
C THR A 67 6.40 -8.27 -2.99
N LEU A 68 5.91 -8.00 -4.20
CA LEU A 68 5.41 -9.00 -5.14
C LEU A 68 6.40 -9.33 -6.26
N PHE A 69 7.45 -8.52 -6.44
CA PHE A 69 8.37 -8.64 -7.57
C PHE A 69 9.09 -10.00 -7.62
N ALA A 70 9.54 -10.51 -6.48
CA ALA A 70 10.25 -11.78 -6.39
C ALA A 70 9.30 -13.00 -6.26
N THR A 71 7.98 -12.78 -6.24
CA THR A 71 7.02 -13.87 -6.09
C THR A 71 7.02 -14.74 -7.35
N PRO A 72 7.18 -16.07 -7.21
CA PRO A 72 7.15 -16.98 -8.35
C PRO A 72 5.84 -16.88 -9.14
N LEU A 73 5.95 -16.78 -10.46
CA LEU A 73 4.81 -16.73 -11.37
C LEU A 73 4.60 -18.09 -12.05
N PRO A 74 3.36 -18.49 -12.35
CA PRO A 74 3.10 -19.71 -13.09
C PRO A 74 3.71 -19.62 -14.50
N MET A 75 4.31 -20.72 -14.99
CA MET A 75 5.05 -20.75 -16.26
C MET A 75 4.25 -20.24 -17.47
N ASN A 76 2.94 -20.53 -17.52
CA ASN A 76 2.07 -20.06 -18.60
C ASN A 76 2.01 -18.53 -18.66
N LEU A 77 1.95 -17.89 -17.49
CA LEU A 77 1.91 -16.44 -17.35
C LEU A 77 3.27 -15.84 -17.70
N VAL A 78 4.38 -16.46 -17.28
CA VAL A 78 5.73 -16.03 -17.64
C VAL A 78 5.93 -16.00 -19.15
N LYS A 79 5.52 -17.06 -19.87
CA LYS A 79 5.61 -17.11 -21.34
C LYS A 79 4.82 -15.98 -21.99
N GLY A 80 3.55 -15.80 -21.59
CA GLY A 80 2.70 -14.73 -22.12
C GLY A 80 3.27 -13.33 -21.87
N LEU A 81 3.74 -13.06 -20.64
CA LEU A 81 4.35 -11.79 -20.29
C LEU A 81 5.66 -11.55 -21.04
N SER A 82 6.52 -12.56 -21.15
CA SER A 82 7.80 -12.41 -21.86
C SER A 82 7.59 -12.01 -23.32
N ALA A 83 6.63 -12.62 -24.00
CA ALA A 83 6.29 -12.29 -25.38
C ALA A 83 5.71 -10.87 -25.48
N ALA A 84 4.76 -10.50 -24.61
CA ALA A 84 4.11 -9.19 -24.64
C ALA A 84 5.08 -8.04 -24.28
N LEU A 85 5.96 -8.24 -23.31
CA LEU A 85 6.93 -7.23 -22.87
C LEU A 85 8.01 -6.99 -23.93
N THR A 86 8.48 -8.05 -24.61
CA THR A 86 9.50 -7.93 -25.68
C THR A 86 9.00 -7.13 -26.88
N GLN A 87 7.70 -7.18 -27.19
CA GLN A 87 7.10 -6.47 -28.33
C GLN A 87 6.88 -4.97 -28.09
N MET A 88 7.13 -4.49 -26.87
CA MET A 88 6.77 -3.14 -26.45
C MET A 88 7.88 -2.59 -25.56
N PRO A 89 9.07 -2.35 -26.13
CA PRO A 89 10.22 -1.81 -25.41
C PRO A 89 9.95 -0.37 -24.98
N LEU A 90 10.76 0.12 -24.05
CA LEU A 90 10.83 1.54 -23.72
C LEU A 90 11.37 2.32 -24.92
N GLU A 91 10.78 3.48 -25.20
CA GLU A 91 11.25 4.38 -26.27
C GLU A 91 12.66 4.93 -25.98
N LYS A 92 13.00 5.09 -24.70
CA LYS A 92 14.31 5.53 -24.23
C LYS A 92 14.81 4.63 -23.10
N PRO A 93 16.10 4.25 -23.09
CA PRO A 93 16.66 3.51 -21.97
C PRO A 93 16.65 4.40 -20.71
N VAL A 94 16.02 3.92 -19.64
CA VAL A 94 15.96 4.59 -18.34
C VAL A 94 16.57 3.68 -17.29
N ASP A 95 17.45 4.24 -16.46
CA ASP A 95 18.10 3.51 -15.37
C ASP A 95 17.31 3.67 -14.06
N PHE A 96 16.55 2.63 -13.71
CA PHE A 96 15.73 2.59 -12.49
C PHE A 96 16.52 2.27 -11.21
N SER A 97 17.83 2.03 -11.34
CA SER A 97 18.74 1.62 -10.26
C SER A 97 19.32 2.81 -9.50
N LYS A 98 19.08 4.04 -9.95
CA LYS A 98 19.59 5.28 -9.36
C LYS A 98 18.49 6.04 -8.62
N GLU A 99 18.86 7.19 -8.06
CA GLU A 99 17.88 8.15 -7.55
C GLU A 99 16.93 8.56 -8.67
N ARG A 100 15.63 8.54 -8.38
CA ARG A 100 14.58 8.71 -9.38
C ARG A 100 14.01 10.12 -9.28
N ASP A 101 13.92 10.79 -10.41
CA ASP A 101 13.07 11.97 -10.55
C ASP A 101 11.59 11.56 -10.67
N LEU A 102 10.68 12.52 -10.53
CA LEU A 102 9.24 12.26 -10.57
C LEU A 102 8.81 11.62 -11.90
N ASP A 103 9.47 11.95 -13.01
CA ASP A 103 9.19 11.37 -14.33
C ASP A 103 9.57 9.87 -14.38
N THR A 104 10.73 9.50 -13.85
CA THR A 104 11.17 8.10 -13.74
C THR A 104 10.27 7.33 -12.78
N VAL A 105 9.85 7.95 -11.68
CA VAL A 105 8.88 7.34 -10.75
C VAL A 105 7.56 7.08 -11.46
N LEU A 106 6.99 8.08 -12.15
CA LEU A 106 5.74 7.93 -12.88
C LEU A 106 5.86 6.86 -13.99
N LEU A 107 6.98 6.83 -14.70
CA LEU A 107 7.26 5.79 -15.69
C LEU A 107 7.26 4.39 -15.06
N SER A 108 7.84 4.22 -13.88
CA SER A 108 7.81 2.93 -13.16
C SER A 108 6.38 2.49 -12.84
N PHE A 109 5.51 3.41 -12.40
CA PHE A 109 4.09 3.14 -12.18
C PHE A 109 3.36 2.79 -13.47
N LYS A 110 3.61 3.51 -14.58
CA LYS A 110 3.04 3.18 -15.90
C LYS A 110 3.40 1.76 -16.34
N LEU A 111 4.66 1.34 -16.15
CA LEU A 111 5.10 -0.02 -16.45
C LEU A 111 4.45 -1.06 -15.52
N ALA A 112 4.26 -0.74 -14.24
CA ALA A 112 3.56 -1.61 -13.30
C ALA A 112 2.07 -1.78 -13.67
N ILE A 113 1.37 -0.68 -14.01
CA ILE A 113 -0.02 -0.71 -14.49
C ILE A 113 -0.14 -1.60 -15.72
N ARG A 114 0.77 -1.42 -16.69
CA ARG A 114 0.81 -2.25 -17.89
C ARG A 114 1.05 -3.72 -17.57
N THR A 115 2.00 -4.03 -16.68
CA THR A 115 2.27 -5.40 -16.25
C THR A 115 1.05 -6.00 -15.54
N ALA A 116 0.37 -5.22 -14.71
CA ALA A 116 -0.84 -5.62 -14.00
C ALA A 116 -2.02 -5.91 -14.97
N GLN A 117 -2.20 -5.09 -16.00
CA GLN A 117 -3.18 -5.31 -17.07
C GLN A 117 -2.88 -6.60 -17.85
N LEU A 118 -1.63 -6.83 -18.24
CA LEU A 118 -1.22 -8.06 -18.93
C LEU A 118 -1.42 -9.32 -18.06
N LYS A 119 -1.17 -9.20 -16.76
CA LYS A 119 -1.44 -10.25 -15.76
C LYS A 119 -2.94 -10.47 -15.50
N LYS A 120 -3.80 -9.53 -15.90
CA LYS A 120 -5.23 -9.50 -15.57
C LYS A 120 -5.47 -9.61 -14.07
N VAL A 121 -4.76 -8.79 -13.28
CA VAL A 121 -4.90 -8.77 -11.82
C VAL A 121 -6.30 -8.35 -11.38
N ALA A 122 -6.61 -8.55 -10.10
CA ALA A 122 -7.87 -8.09 -9.52
C ALA A 122 -8.03 -6.56 -9.69
N PRO A 123 -9.26 -6.07 -9.97
CA PRO A 123 -9.48 -4.64 -10.21
C PRO A 123 -8.99 -3.74 -9.05
N GLY A 124 -9.08 -4.21 -7.80
CA GLY A 124 -8.59 -3.45 -6.65
C GLY A 124 -7.06 -3.26 -6.61
N GLU A 125 -6.29 -4.24 -7.10
CA GLU A 125 -4.83 -4.11 -7.21
C GLU A 125 -4.47 -3.08 -8.29
N LEU A 126 -5.16 -3.13 -9.43
CA LEU A 126 -4.99 -2.17 -10.52
C LEU A 126 -5.39 -0.75 -10.10
N ALA A 127 -6.49 -0.60 -9.36
CA ALA A 127 -6.94 0.68 -8.82
C ALA A 127 -5.93 1.31 -7.86
N GLY A 128 -5.27 0.50 -7.02
CA GLY A 128 -4.19 0.96 -6.14
C GLY A 128 -2.98 1.50 -6.90
N LEU A 129 -2.59 0.86 -8.00
CA LEU A 129 -1.50 1.33 -8.86
C LEU A 129 -1.85 2.64 -9.58
N LEU A 130 -3.10 2.76 -10.06
CA LEU A 130 -3.59 3.98 -10.72
C LEU A 130 -3.68 5.15 -9.73
N LEU A 131 -4.17 4.91 -8.51
CA LEU A 131 -4.20 5.92 -7.46
C LEU A 131 -2.79 6.38 -7.08
N ALA A 132 -1.84 5.45 -6.95
CA ALA A 132 -0.45 5.81 -6.70
C ALA A 132 0.15 6.64 -7.85
N ALA A 133 -0.17 6.33 -9.11
CA ALA A 133 0.23 7.16 -10.25
C ALA A 133 -0.36 8.57 -10.17
N ALA A 134 -1.63 8.71 -9.75
CA ALA A 134 -2.28 10.01 -9.55
C ALA A 134 -1.53 10.86 -8.50
N TRP A 135 -1.08 10.24 -7.41
CA TRP A 135 -0.26 10.91 -6.40
C TRP A 135 1.05 11.45 -6.96
N ILE A 136 1.76 10.65 -7.77
CA ILE A 136 3.02 11.09 -8.38
C ILE A 136 2.79 12.23 -9.38
N THR A 137 1.70 12.20 -10.15
CA THR A 137 1.35 13.31 -11.05
C THR A 137 0.98 14.59 -10.29
N ARG A 138 0.36 14.46 -9.12
CA ARG A 138 0.08 15.58 -8.21
C ARG A 138 1.37 16.19 -7.68
N GLU A 139 2.31 15.37 -7.22
CA GLU A 139 3.64 15.81 -6.80
C GLU A 139 4.39 16.53 -7.94
N ALA A 140 4.18 16.11 -9.19
CA ALA A 140 4.75 16.75 -10.38
C ALA A 140 4.00 18.02 -10.85
N GLY A 141 2.89 18.38 -10.19
CA GLY A 141 2.07 19.55 -10.56
C GLY A 141 1.27 19.38 -11.86
N ASN A 142 1.07 18.15 -12.34
CA ASN A 142 0.34 17.86 -13.57
C ASN A 142 -1.11 17.45 -13.27
N SER A 143 -1.98 18.44 -13.11
CA SER A 143 -3.38 18.23 -12.76
C SER A 143 -4.21 17.50 -13.82
N GLU A 144 -3.86 17.62 -15.11
CA GLU A 144 -4.58 16.92 -16.19
C GLU A 144 -4.33 15.42 -16.11
N SER A 145 -3.06 15.02 -15.95
CA SER A 145 -2.70 13.60 -15.79
C SER A 145 -3.23 13.03 -14.47
N GLU A 146 -3.24 13.85 -13.40
CA GLU A 146 -3.85 13.46 -12.13
C GLU A 146 -5.33 13.11 -12.31
N SER A 147 -6.12 14.00 -12.95
CA SER A 147 -7.55 13.77 -13.18
C SER A 147 -7.79 12.47 -13.94
N TYR A 148 -7.01 12.21 -14.98
CA TYR A 148 -7.09 10.98 -15.76
C TYR A 148 -6.86 9.73 -14.88
N TYR A 149 -5.80 9.72 -14.07
CA TYR A 149 -5.51 8.57 -13.20
C TYR A 149 -6.55 8.39 -12.09
N LEU A 150 -7.08 9.48 -11.52
CA LEU A 150 -8.14 9.41 -10.50
C LEU A 150 -9.44 8.84 -11.07
N GLU A 151 -9.85 9.25 -12.27
CA GLU A 151 -11.03 8.71 -12.97
C GLU A 151 -10.89 7.21 -13.27
N GLU A 152 -9.73 6.79 -13.78
CA GLU A 152 -9.48 5.37 -14.05
C GLU A 152 -9.40 4.55 -12.76
N ALA A 153 -8.76 5.07 -11.70
CA ALA A 153 -8.72 4.43 -10.40
C ALA A 153 -10.14 4.25 -9.83
N LEU A 154 -10.99 5.27 -9.93
CA LEU A 154 -12.37 5.25 -9.47
C LEU A 154 -13.18 4.13 -10.15
N LYS A 155 -13.10 4.01 -11.48
CA LYS A 155 -13.78 2.94 -12.24
C LYS A 155 -13.39 1.56 -11.74
N HIS A 156 -12.10 1.32 -11.52
CA HIS A 156 -11.61 0.03 -11.04
C HIS A 156 -11.93 -0.24 -9.56
N TYR A 157 -11.94 0.79 -8.70
CA TYR A 157 -12.40 0.66 -7.31
C TYR A 157 -13.88 0.29 -7.22
N LEU A 158 -14.74 0.92 -8.03
CA LEU A 158 -16.16 0.58 -8.11
C LEU A 158 -16.37 -0.87 -8.56
N GLN A 159 -15.67 -1.28 -9.63
CA GLN A 159 -15.71 -2.67 -10.10
C GLN A 159 -15.22 -3.66 -9.05
N ALA A 160 -14.19 -3.31 -8.29
CA ALA A 160 -13.67 -4.15 -7.21
C ALA A 160 -14.70 -4.26 -6.08
N PHE A 161 -15.26 -3.14 -5.63
CA PHE A 161 -16.25 -3.07 -4.56
C PHE A 161 -17.50 -3.90 -4.88
N GLN A 162 -17.96 -3.90 -6.13
CA GLN A 162 -19.09 -4.72 -6.57
C GLN A 162 -18.78 -6.23 -6.58
N LYS A 163 -17.53 -6.62 -6.87
CA LYS A 163 -17.12 -8.03 -7.02
C LYS A 163 -16.68 -8.67 -5.70
N SER A 164 -16.13 -7.90 -4.77
CA SER A 164 -15.57 -8.40 -3.51
C SER A 164 -16.44 -8.03 -2.32
N SER A 165 -16.79 -9.02 -1.50
CA SER A 165 -17.66 -8.84 -0.33
C SER A 165 -16.91 -8.56 0.99
N SER A 166 -15.59 -8.32 0.98
CA SER A 166 -14.82 -8.14 2.23
C SER A 166 -13.53 -7.31 2.13
N HIS A 167 -12.84 -7.32 0.98
CA HIS A 167 -11.60 -6.55 0.79
C HIS A 167 -11.45 -6.11 -0.67
N VAL A 168 -11.07 -4.85 -0.86
CA VAL A 168 -10.76 -4.26 -2.16
C VAL A 168 -9.24 -4.01 -2.24
N GLY A 169 -8.52 -4.96 -2.82
CA GLY A 169 -7.06 -4.93 -2.83
C GLY A 169 -6.49 -4.98 -1.41
N ASN A 170 -5.80 -3.92 -1.00
CA ASN A 170 -5.24 -3.77 0.35
C ASN A 170 -6.18 -3.05 1.34
N LEU A 171 -7.37 -2.65 0.90
CA LEU A 171 -8.32 -1.87 1.70
C LEU A 171 -9.47 -2.74 2.21
N ASN A 172 -9.90 -2.46 3.44
CA ASN A 172 -11.14 -3.01 3.97
C ASN A 172 -12.36 -2.31 3.34
N ASP A 173 -13.53 -2.94 3.35
CA ASP A 173 -14.76 -2.38 2.74
C ASP A 173 -15.06 -0.93 3.16
N VAL A 174 -14.89 -0.62 4.45
CA VAL A 174 -15.09 0.73 5.00
C VAL A 174 -14.11 1.74 4.39
N GLN A 175 -12.84 1.36 4.28
CA GLN A 175 -11.81 2.22 3.72
C GLN A 175 -11.97 2.37 2.21
N ALA A 176 -12.39 1.32 1.52
CA ALA A 176 -12.71 1.34 0.10
C ALA A 176 -13.90 2.26 -0.18
N ALA A 177 -14.99 2.17 0.59
CA ALA A 177 -16.14 3.05 0.46
C ALA A 177 -15.79 4.52 0.71
N TYR A 178 -14.99 4.80 1.76
CA TYR A 178 -14.48 6.15 2.02
C TYR A 178 -13.62 6.67 0.86
N LEU A 179 -12.69 5.86 0.37
CA LEU A 179 -11.80 6.25 -0.72
C LEU A 179 -12.57 6.51 -2.03
N ILE A 180 -13.56 5.69 -2.35
CA ILE A 180 -14.44 5.93 -3.51
C ILE A 180 -15.13 7.29 -3.38
N GLY A 181 -15.67 7.62 -2.19
CA GLY A 181 -16.27 8.93 -1.94
C GLY A 181 -15.28 10.09 -2.11
N GLU A 182 -14.05 9.91 -1.62
CA GLU A 182 -12.97 10.90 -1.78
C GLU A 182 -12.57 11.10 -3.25
N LEU A 183 -12.51 10.03 -4.04
CA LEU A 183 -12.22 10.09 -5.46
C LEU A 183 -13.33 10.82 -6.23
N TYR A 184 -14.61 10.58 -5.91
CA TYR A 184 -15.71 11.37 -6.47
C TYR A 184 -15.63 12.85 -6.09
N LEU A 185 -15.28 13.16 -4.84
CA LEU A 185 -15.12 14.53 -4.35
C LEU A 185 -14.02 15.27 -5.11
N ARG A 186 -12.89 14.60 -5.37
CA ARG A 186 -11.77 15.15 -6.14
C ARG A 186 -12.08 15.31 -7.63
N ASN A 187 -12.92 14.44 -8.18
CA ASN A 187 -13.43 14.55 -9.55
C ASN A 187 -14.64 15.50 -9.68
N ASN A 188 -14.90 16.36 -8.68
CA ASN A 188 -15.99 17.34 -8.64
C ASN A 188 -17.42 16.76 -8.71
N ASN A 189 -17.59 15.45 -8.51
CA ASN A 189 -18.90 14.81 -8.47
C ASN A 189 -19.39 14.71 -7.03
N TYR A 190 -19.91 15.83 -6.52
CA TYR A 190 -20.23 16.00 -5.11
C TYR A 190 -21.43 15.17 -4.64
N SER A 191 -22.43 14.95 -5.50
CA SER A 191 -23.63 14.17 -5.15
C SER A 191 -23.28 12.71 -4.90
N GLU A 192 -22.51 12.09 -5.79
CA GLU A 192 -22.02 10.72 -5.57
C GLU A 192 -21.05 10.62 -4.39
N ALA A 193 -20.19 11.62 -4.19
CA ALA A 193 -19.29 11.65 -3.03
C ALA A 193 -20.06 11.54 -1.70
N VAL A 194 -21.14 12.31 -1.54
CA VAL A 194 -22.00 12.27 -0.34
C VAL A 194 -22.62 10.90 -0.14
N ASN A 195 -23.09 10.26 -1.22
CA ASN A 195 -23.67 8.91 -1.16
C ASN A 195 -22.66 7.89 -0.65
N TRP A 196 -21.44 7.90 -1.20
CA TRP A 196 -20.38 6.98 -0.80
C TRP A 196 -19.87 7.21 0.62
N PHE A 197 -19.77 8.46 1.06
CA PHE A 197 -19.46 8.75 2.46
C PHE A 197 -20.55 8.27 3.43
N ASN A 198 -21.83 8.35 3.06
CA ASN A 198 -22.90 7.74 3.87
C ASN A 198 -22.72 6.22 3.97
N ILE A 199 -22.40 5.54 2.87
CA ILE A 199 -22.14 4.09 2.86
C ILE A 199 -21.01 3.75 3.83
N ALA A 200 -19.92 4.54 3.84
CA ALA A 200 -18.81 4.35 4.78
C ALA A 200 -19.22 4.60 6.25
N ILE A 201 -19.93 5.70 6.54
CA ILE A 201 -20.32 6.10 7.90
C ILE A 201 -21.32 5.12 8.52
N PHE A 202 -22.26 4.58 7.75
CA PHE A 202 -23.28 3.65 8.23
C PHE A 202 -22.83 2.17 8.19
N HIS A 203 -21.61 1.90 7.73
CA HIS A 203 -21.11 0.53 7.64
C HIS A 203 -21.00 -0.12 9.04
N PRO A 204 -21.44 -1.37 9.24
CA PRO A 204 -21.43 -2.02 10.56
C PRO A 204 -20.05 -2.04 11.26
N ASN A 205 -18.99 -2.15 10.46
CA ASN A 205 -17.60 -2.21 10.95
C ASN A 205 -16.94 -0.83 11.15
N ILE A 206 -17.64 0.30 10.95
CA ILE A 206 -17.06 1.64 11.05
C ILE A 206 -16.46 1.92 12.44
N LYS A 207 -17.10 1.40 13.50
CA LYS A 207 -16.66 1.57 14.90
C LYS A 207 -15.30 0.95 15.19
N MET A 208 -14.85 0.00 14.35
CA MET A 208 -13.52 -0.60 14.46
C MET A 208 -12.41 0.35 13.95
N TYR A 209 -12.77 1.37 13.16
CA TYR A 209 -11.85 2.29 12.51
C TYR A 209 -12.21 3.75 12.82
N PRO A 210 -12.06 4.22 14.07
CA PRO A 210 -12.48 5.57 14.49
C PRO A 210 -11.77 6.70 13.72
N ALA A 211 -10.53 6.48 13.27
CA ALA A 211 -9.81 7.44 12.43
C ALA A 211 -10.49 7.63 11.05
N ILE A 212 -10.96 6.53 10.45
CA ILE A 212 -11.68 6.57 9.17
C ILE A 212 -13.07 7.16 9.36
N GLU A 213 -13.74 6.88 10.48
CA GLU A 213 -15.03 7.51 10.80
C GLU A 213 -14.93 9.03 10.86
N LYS A 214 -13.92 9.54 11.58
CA LYS A 214 -13.70 10.99 11.67
C LYS A 214 -13.44 11.59 10.29
N LEU A 215 -12.51 11.00 9.53
CA LEU A 215 -12.21 11.44 8.16
C LEU A 215 -13.44 11.41 7.24
N ALA A 216 -14.26 10.37 7.31
CA ALA A 216 -15.46 10.24 6.51
C ALA A 216 -16.49 11.32 6.86
N ARG A 217 -16.69 11.64 8.13
CA ARG A 217 -17.59 12.73 8.56
C ARG A 217 -17.08 14.10 8.14
N ASP A 218 -15.78 14.34 8.26
CA ASP A 218 -15.13 15.60 7.86
C ASP A 218 -15.22 15.79 6.33
N GLN A 219 -14.99 14.75 5.53
CA GLN A 219 -15.13 14.86 4.07
C GLN A 219 -16.59 14.92 3.61
N TRP A 220 -17.50 14.27 4.32
CA TRP A 220 -18.93 14.35 4.04
C TRP A 220 -19.49 15.76 4.23
N SER A 221 -19.06 16.49 5.26
CA SER A 221 -19.50 17.88 5.46
C SER A 221 -19.00 18.77 4.33
N LEU A 222 -17.73 18.62 3.94
CA LEU A 222 -17.13 19.33 2.81
C LEU A 222 -17.85 19.02 1.49
N ALA A 223 -18.13 17.75 1.20
CA ALA A 223 -18.85 17.34 0.00
C ALA A 223 -20.26 17.94 -0.06
N ARG A 224 -20.97 17.97 1.09
CA ARG A 224 -22.30 18.56 1.19
C ARG A 224 -22.29 20.07 1.00
N GLU A 225 -21.29 20.78 1.53
CA GLU A 225 -21.13 22.22 1.32
C GLU A 225 -20.86 22.54 -0.16
N LYS A 226 -19.95 21.78 -0.79
CA LYS A 226 -19.66 21.93 -2.23
C LYS A 226 -20.87 21.59 -3.12
N ALA A 227 -21.65 20.57 -2.77
CA ALA A 227 -22.88 20.21 -3.48
C ALA A 227 -23.95 21.31 -3.37
N LYS A 228 -24.06 22.00 -2.23
CA LYS A 228 -25.00 23.13 -2.06
C LYS A 228 -24.58 24.38 -2.83
N ASN A 229 -23.27 24.63 -2.91
CA ASN A 229 -22.71 25.81 -3.57
C ASN A 229 -22.62 25.66 -5.10
N THR A 230 -22.78 24.44 -5.62
CA THR A 230 -22.75 24.14 -7.05
C THR A 230 -24.16 23.69 -7.48
N PRO A 231 -25.03 24.56 -7.98
CA PRO A 231 -26.27 24.11 -8.61
C PRO A 231 -25.89 23.28 -9.84
N GLU A 232 -26.20 21.98 -9.82
CA GLU A 232 -25.84 21.03 -10.87
C GLU A 232 -26.24 21.54 -12.27
N THR A 233 -25.26 21.85 -13.13
CA THR A 233 -25.44 21.72 -14.58
C THR A 233 -25.32 20.24 -14.91
N VAL A 234 -26.47 19.58 -15.01
CA VAL A 234 -26.62 18.22 -15.53
C VAL A 234 -26.07 18.16 -16.97
N PRO A 235 -25.08 17.31 -17.30
CA PRO A 235 -24.96 16.80 -18.65
C PRO A 235 -26.10 15.79 -18.84
N SER A 236 -26.97 16.12 -19.76
CA SER A 236 -28.07 15.31 -20.27
C SER A 236 -27.70 13.83 -20.45
N LYS A 237 -28.63 12.97 -20.01
CA LYS A 237 -28.86 11.61 -20.49
C LYS A 237 -28.46 11.47 -21.96
N ASP A 238 -27.36 10.76 -22.22
CA ASP A 238 -27.14 9.94 -23.42
C ASP A 238 -25.81 9.19 -23.27
N ASN A 239 -25.84 8.15 -22.44
CA ASN A 239 -25.15 6.87 -22.64
C ASN A 239 -25.58 5.95 -21.50
N LYS A 240 -26.72 5.28 -21.70
CA LYS A 240 -27.06 4.09 -20.93
C LYS A 240 -26.03 3.01 -21.27
N SER A 241 -25.02 2.84 -20.42
CA SER A 241 -24.33 1.55 -20.32
C SER A 241 -25.15 0.67 -19.40
N GLU A 242 -25.69 -0.41 -19.95
CA GLU A 242 -26.42 -1.46 -19.26
C GLU A 242 -25.61 -2.04 -18.11
N LEU A 243 -25.92 -1.65 -16.86
CA LEU A 243 -25.57 -2.40 -15.64
C LEU A 243 -26.39 -1.97 -14.42
N ASP A 244 -27.17 -0.89 -14.52
CA ASP A 244 -28.17 -0.53 -13.52
C ASP A 244 -29.48 -1.28 -13.79
N ASN A 245 -29.59 -2.51 -13.28
CA ASN A 245 -30.87 -3.15 -12.95
C ASN A 245 -30.64 -4.44 -12.15
N ASN A 246 -30.11 -4.32 -10.92
CA ASN A 246 -30.51 -5.20 -9.82
C ASN A 246 -29.99 -4.70 -8.47
N VAL A 247 -30.46 -3.53 -8.03
CA VAL A 247 -30.43 -3.18 -6.60
C VAL A 247 -31.79 -3.57 -6.03
N SER A 248 -31.92 -4.82 -5.57
CA SER A 248 -33.07 -5.25 -4.79
C SER A 248 -32.68 -5.23 -3.31
N ILE A 249 -33.05 -4.14 -2.65
CA ILE A 249 -33.01 -3.98 -1.20
C ILE A 249 -34.17 -4.82 -0.64
N LYS A 250 -33.87 -5.83 0.18
CA LYS A 250 -34.87 -6.52 1.00
C LYS A 250 -34.56 -6.29 2.48
N THR A 251 -35.39 -5.47 3.11
CA THR A 251 -35.75 -5.57 4.53
C THR A 251 -36.56 -6.86 4.75
N PRO A 252 -36.43 -7.51 5.91
CA PRO A 252 -37.67 -7.92 6.59
C PRO A 252 -37.69 -7.65 8.10
N GLU A 253 -38.89 -7.25 8.55
CA GLU A 253 -39.41 -7.19 9.91
C GLU A 253 -39.57 -8.57 10.59
N GLU A 254 -39.61 -8.51 11.92
CA GLU A 254 -40.29 -9.37 12.91
C GLU A 254 -39.91 -10.86 13.10
N VAL A 255 -39.54 -11.19 14.34
CA VAL A 255 -39.34 -12.55 14.88
C VAL A 255 -40.19 -12.71 16.15
N PRO A 256 -40.90 -13.84 16.32
CA PRO A 256 -41.07 -14.45 17.65
C PRO A 256 -40.73 -15.98 17.60
N PRO A 257 -40.74 -16.74 18.71
CA PRO A 257 -39.51 -17.06 19.45
C PRO A 257 -39.28 -18.58 19.65
N VAL A 258 -38.18 -18.89 20.37
CA VAL A 258 -37.89 -20.12 21.14
C VAL A 258 -37.29 -21.32 20.38
N ALA A 259 -36.05 -21.69 20.72
CA ALA A 259 -35.70 -22.90 21.49
C ALA A 259 -34.22 -23.28 21.34
N GLU A 260 -33.63 -23.67 22.47
CA GLU A 260 -32.24 -24.03 22.71
C GLU A 260 -31.81 -25.33 21.99
N ALA A 261 -30.56 -25.40 21.52
CA ALA A 261 -29.76 -26.63 21.60
C ALA A 261 -28.25 -26.33 21.45
N VAL A 262 -27.56 -26.61 22.55
CA VAL A 262 -26.12 -26.67 22.81
C VAL A 262 -25.39 -27.64 21.86
N THR A 263 -24.25 -27.25 21.26
CA THR A 263 -22.89 -27.84 21.48
C THR A 263 -21.84 -27.51 20.39
N LYS A 264 -20.73 -26.94 20.88
CA LYS A 264 -19.30 -27.24 20.63
C LYS A 264 -18.70 -27.15 19.21
N SER A 265 -17.91 -26.07 19.09
CA SER A 265 -16.50 -26.01 18.66
C SER A 265 -16.10 -26.63 17.30
N ASN A 266 -15.69 -25.75 16.37
CA ASN A 266 -14.43 -25.91 15.66
C ASN A 266 -13.89 -24.55 15.19
N SER A 267 -12.59 -24.39 15.38
CA SER A 267 -11.75 -23.20 15.24
C SER A 267 -11.65 -22.66 13.81
N ALA A 268 -11.87 -21.35 13.63
CA ALA A 268 -11.51 -20.60 12.42
C ALA A 268 -10.27 -19.72 12.71
N PRO A 269 -9.29 -19.63 11.79
CA PRO A 269 -8.08 -18.84 12.01
C PRO A 269 -8.40 -17.34 11.96
N GLN A 270 -8.03 -16.63 13.03
CA GLN A 270 -8.26 -15.21 13.22
C GLN A 270 -7.45 -14.36 12.22
N ARG A 271 -8.12 -13.29 11.76
CA ARG A 271 -7.65 -12.21 10.90
C ARG A 271 -6.35 -11.58 11.43
N ARG A 272 -5.33 -11.41 10.57
CA ARG A 272 -4.16 -10.59 10.90
C ARG A 272 -4.46 -9.12 10.63
N ASN A 273 -4.81 -8.40 11.70
CA ASN A 273 -4.66 -6.95 11.77
C ASN A 273 -3.22 -6.57 11.40
N THR A 274 -3.01 -5.40 10.81
CA THR A 274 -1.71 -4.72 10.79
C THR A 274 -1.28 -4.50 12.25
N MET A 275 -0.56 -5.47 12.80
CA MET A 275 -0.06 -5.41 14.16
C MET A 275 0.92 -4.24 14.25
N GLN A 276 0.60 -3.22 15.05
CA GLN A 276 1.63 -2.66 15.91
C GLN A 276 2.12 -3.84 16.74
N MET A 277 3.26 -4.41 16.35
CA MET A 277 3.87 -5.51 17.07
C MET A 277 4.21 -5.00 18.47
N MET A 278 3.46 -5.42 19.48
CA MET A 278 3.91 -5.27 20.86
C MET A 278 5.07 -6.24 21.04
N VAL A 279 6.30 -5.71 20.98
CA VAL A 279 7.49 -6.49 21.27
C VAL A 279 7.57 -6.65 22.77
N ASN A 280 7.27 -7.84 23.27
CA ASN A 280 7.46 -8.18 24.67
C ASN A 280 8.95 -8.47 24.89
N LEU A 281 9.69 -7.44 25.28
CA LEU A 281 11.11 -7.56 25.62
C LEU A 281 11.27 -8.07 27.05
N TYR A 282 12.27 -8.92 27.28
CA TYR A 282 12.66 -9.32 28.62
C TYR A 282 13.21 -8.13 29.42
N PRO A 283 13.11 -8.13 30.76
CA PRO A 283 13.60 -7.04 31.61
C PRO A 283 15.05 -6.62 31.28
N ASP A 284 15.93 -7.60 31.07
CA ASP A 284 17.34 -7.38 30.74
C ASP A 284 17.55 -6.72 29.37
N GLN A 285 16.69 -7.04 28.39
CA GLN A 285 16.71 -6.41 27.06
C GLN A 285 16.25 -4.95 27.14
N ILE A 286 15.26 -4.66 27.98
CA ILE A 286 14.79 -3.29 28.24
C ILE A 286 15.87 -2.49 28.97
N GLU A 287 16.54 -3.10 29.94
CA GLU A 287 17.65 -2.47 30.66
C GLU A 287 18.82 -2.16 29.74
N TRP A 288 19.22 -3.11 28.89
CA TRP A 288 20.25 -2.88 27.88
C TRP A 288 19.88 -1.76 26.90
N LEU A 289 18.63 -1.71 26.43
CA LEU A 289 18.15 -0.61 25.59
C LEU A 289 18.21 0.74 26.33
N ASN A 290 17.84 0.79 27.62
CA ASN A 290 17.97 2.00 28.43
C ASN A 290 19.43 2.45 28.53
N GLN A 291 20.38 1.52 28.69
CA GLN A 291 21.80 1.85 28.75
C GLN A 291 22.29 2.46 27.44
N ILE A 292 21.82 1.98 26.28
CA ILE A 292 22.17 2.58 24.98
C ILE A 292 21.57 3.97 24.83
N VAL A 293 20.29 4.16 25.19
CA VAL A 293 19.64 5.48 25.17
C VAL A 293 20.44 6.47 26.01
N ASN A 294 20.80 6.07 27.23
CA ASN A 294 21.51 6.93 28.18
C ASN A 294 22.93 7.26 27.70
N ARG A 295 23.69 6.28 27.20
CA ARG A 295 25.03 6.51 26.62
C ARG A 295 24.99 7.43 25.40
N GLY A 296 23.98 7.24 24.54
CA GLY A 296 23.75 8.11 23.38
C GLY A 296 23.40 9.55 23.79
N TYR A 297 22.59 9.71 24.82
CA TYR A 297 22.23 11.01 25.38
C TYR A 297 23.41 11.70 26.06
N GLU A 298 24.18 10.99 26.88
CA GLU A 298 25.37 11.53 27.57
C GLU A 298 26.41 12.05 26.59
N ALA A 299 26.60 11.36 25.45
CA ALA A 299 27.56 11.75 24.43
C ALA A 299 27.06 12.89 23.50
N SER A 300 25.78 12.90 23.14
CA SER A 300 25.25 13.78 22.07
C SER A 300 24.29 14.88 22.53
N LYS A 301 23.83 14.82 23.80
CA LYS A 301 22.75 15.64 24.39
C LYS A 301 21.42 15.60 23.62
N LYS A 302 21.23 14.65 22.71
CA LYS A 302 19.98 14.44 21.96
C LYS A 302 19.27 13.18 22.44
N VAL A 303 17.95 13.26 22.61
CA VAL A 303 17.12 12.13 23.04
C VAL A 303 16.72 11.32 21.80
N ILE A 304 17.11 10.04 21.78
CA ILE A 304 16.70 9.05 20.77
C ILE A 304 15.68 8.13 21.46
N SER A 305 14.55 7.84 20.80
CA SER A 305 13.55 6.94 21.37
C SER A 305 13.98 5.47 21.27
N LYS A 306 13.43 4.61 22.14
CA LYS A 306 13.73 3.17 22.13
C LYS A 306 13.38 2.53 20.78
N ASP A 307 12.27 2.94 20.18
CA ASP A 307 11.85 2.46 18.86
C ASP A 307 12.85 2.81 17.76
N GLN A 308 13.49 3.99 17.83
CA GLN A 308 14.50 4.40 16.87
C GLN A 308 15.76 3.52 16.97
N ILE A 309 16.15 3.12 18.18
CA ILE A 309 17.29 2.22 18.40
C ILE A 309 16.97 0.82 17.86
N ILE A 310 15.78 0.30 18.14
CA ILE A 310 15.36 -1.01 17.63
C ILE A 310 15.35 -1.02 16.10
N ARG A 311 14.80 0.03 15.47
CA ARG A 311 14.83 0.18 14.00
C ARG A 311 16.26 0.24 13.47
N ALA A 312 17.15 0.97 14.12
CA ALA A 312 18.55 1.07 13.69
C ALA A 312 19.28 -0.28 13.76
N ILE A 313 19.03 -1.08 14.80
CA ILE A 313 19.60 -2.44 14.93
C ILE A 313 19.08 -3.35 13.82
N ILE A 314 17.78 -3.31 13.54
CA ILE A 314 17.17 -4.10 12.46
C ILE A 314 17.70 -3.67 11.10
N ASP A 315 17.79 -2.37 10.83
CA ASP A 315 18.34 -1.83 9.58
C ASP A 315 19.80 -2.31 9.38
N ALA A 316 20.63 -2.28 10.44
CA ALA A 316 22.02 -2.75 10.40
C ALA A 316 22.13 -4.26 10.14
N LEU A 317 21.26 -5.07 10.75
CA LEU A 317 21.17 -6.50 10.49
C LEU A 317 20.75 -6.78 9.05
N MET A 318 19.74 -6.07 8.54
CA MET A 318 19.28 -6.22 7.16
C MET A 318 20.37 -5.88 6.14
N GLU A 319 21.18 -4.85 6.40
CA GLU A 319 22.31 -4.45 5.55
C GLU A 319 23.43 -5.51 5.53
N LYS A 320 23.75 -6.11 6.68
CA LYS A 320 24.72 -7.23 6.75
C LYS A 320 24.20 -8.51 6.09
N MET A 321 22.89 -8.76 6.16
CA MET A 321 22.26 -10.02 5.74
C MET A 321 21.84 -10.09 4.27
N ASP A 322 21.76 -8.97 3.53
CA ASP A 322 21.61 -8.89 2.05
C ASP A 322 20.65 -9.92 1.39
N GLY A 323 19.58 -10.32 2.10
CA GLY A 323 18.56 -11.28 1.63
C GLY A 323 18.69 -12.74 2.08
N ASP A 324 19.79 -13.13 2.76
CA ASP A 324 19.99 -14.49 3.26
C ASP A 324 19.39 -14.62 4.67
N LEU A 325 18.12 -15.03 4.71
CA LEU A 325 17.39 -15.20 5.97
C LEU A 325 17.60 -16.63 6.50
N PRO A 326 17.89 -16.82 7.79
CA PRO A 326 18.03 -18.15 8.36
C PRO A 326 16.73 -18.94 8.19
N ALA A 327 16.80 -20.02 7.42
CA ALA A 327 15.70 -20.97 7.27
C ALA A 327 15.78 -22.09 8.34
N ASN A 328 14.64 -22.73 8.62
CA ASN A 328 14.51 -23.88 9.53
C ASN A 328 14.93 -23.61 10.98
N PHE A 329 14.20 -22.76 11.70
CA PHE A 329 14.33 -22.59 13.15
C PHE A 329 12.98 -22.87 13.82
N SER A 330 13.02 -23.45 15.01
CA SER A 330 11.79 -23.82 15.75
C SER A 330 11.62 -23.02 17.04
N ASN A 331 12.71 -22.49 17.60
CA ASN A 331 12.72 -21.75 18.86
C ASN A 331 13.57 -20.46 18.76
N GLU A 332 13.35 -19.51 19.68
CA GLU A 332 14.09 -18.24 19.76
C GLU A 332 15.61 -18.43 19.88
N LYS A 333 16.05 -19.42 20.67
CA LYS A 333 17.48 -19.74 20.85
C LYS A 333 18.14 -20.26 19.58
N ASP A 334 17.41 -21.06 18.79
CA ASP A 334 17.91 -21.61 17.53
C ASP A 334 18.07 -20.51 16.49
N LEU A 335 17.12 -19.57 16.46
CA LEU A 335 17.19 -18.38 15.62
C LEU A 335 18.36 -17.48 16.03
N GLN A 336 18.54 -17.25 17.34
CA GLN A 336 19.66 -16.45 17.86
C GLN A 336 21.02 -17.07 17.50
N ALA A 337 21.19 -18.39 17.66
CA ALA A 337 22.42 -19.09 17.32
C ALA A 337 22.75 -18.97 15.83
N LYS A 338 21.76 -19.17 14.96
CA LYS A 338 21.92 -19.02 13.51
C LYS A 338 22.22 -17.58 13.09
N LEU A 339 21.58 -16.59 13.73
CA LEU A 339 21.88 -15.18 13.47
C LEU A 339 23.31 -14.82 13.89
N LEU A 340 23.80 -15.37 15.00
CA LEU A 340 25.19 -15.19 15.43
C LEU A 340 26.18 -15.85 14.46
N GLU A 341 25.92 -17.07 14.02
CA GLU A 341 26.74 -17.79 13.02
C GLU A 341 26.82 -17.02 11.68
N LEU A 342 25.72 -16.41 11.25
CA LEU A 342 25.66 -15.56 10.05
C LEU A 342 26.38 -14.22 10.23
N LEU A 343 26.45 -13.69 11.45
CA LEU A 343 27.17 -12.46 11.76
C LEU A 343 28.69 -12.68 11.94
N GLU A 344 29.10 -13.87 12.37
CA GLU A 344 30.51 -14.25 12.55
C GLU A 344 31.19 -14.74 11.26
N SER A 345 30.42 -15.26 10.30
CA SER A 345 30.91 -15.75 9.00
C SER A 345 31.23 -14.64 7.98
N LYS A 346 31.03 -13.36 8.34
CA LYS A 346 31.30 -12.16 7.51
C LYS A 346 31.87 -11.00 8.32
#